data_AF-A0A800IJE9-F1
#
_entry.id   AF-A0A800IJE9-F1
#
_cell.length_a   1.000
_cell.length_b   1.000
_cell.length_c   1.000
_cell.angle_alpha   90.00
_cell.angle_beta   90.00
_cell.angle_gamma   90.00
#
_symmetry.space_group_name_H-M   'P 1'
#
loop_
_entity.id
_entity.type
_entity.pdbx_description
1 polymer ?
#
loop_
_entity_poly.entity_id
_entity_poly.type
_entity_poly.pdbx_seq_one_letter_code
_entity_poly.pdbx_strand_id
1 'polypeptide(L)'
;MLDQILFYVVFFAQIFLISYYLPGKMLRRMKYVLETYPPSGYSKLYPKPIGYYEKALRNFKTINSCILLLGLLLMAVMFVYSKGGEWDIVFPYFMIQFIPMLLLEIGSFNMYKLMRKASTTRKAELHPRRLLDFISPRLIGLAVLVYLAFIAFVVYMRQFEYPWFGGYENVAVMTGMNLFLAGILLWNIYGKKQDPYQAYEDRKRHIDHFAKQMVFVSISATLFGIIQVVIKAIDLDDFDPMIMSLYFQLIAVISLRAIRIDKIDFEVYKSDPSQESNEEKSYMISEETAENDKHSPIYKMVGLSFGLSFGIALAFKEGATISGIILIGGVGGGIGLILGIGFGVWVSHLRQGNSSMI
;
A
#
# COMPACT_ATOMS: atom_id res chain seq x y z
N MET A 1 -25.13 19.77 11.96
CA MET A 1 -26.04 18.59 11.84
C MET A 1 -25.95 17.89 10.49
N LEU A 2 -26.12 18.58 9.36
CA LEU A 2 -26.05 17.94 8.03
C LEU A 2 -24.64 17.41 7.71
N ASP A 3 -23.62 18.22 7.99
CA ASP A 3 -22.19 17.91 8.01
C ASP A 3 -21.88 16.60 8.75
N GLN A 4 -22.38 16.43 9.98
CA GLN A 4 -22.21 15.20 10.77
C GLN A 4 -22.86 13.99 10.10
N ILE A 5 -24.10 14.12 9.60
CA ILE A 5 -24.81 13.02 8.92
C ILE A 5 -24.03 12.60 7.67
N LEU A 6 -23.58 13.57 6.86
CA LEU A 6 -22.79 13.31 5.66
C LEU A 6 -21.46 12.63 6.01
N PHE A 7 -20.77 13.12 7.04
CA PHE A 7 -19.57 12.49 7.55
C PHE A 7 -19.81 11.02 7.92
N TYR A 8 -20.83 10.71 8.73
CA TYR A 8 -21.10 9.31 9.13
C TYR A 8 -21.41 8.41 7.94
N VAL A 9 -22.20 8.90 6.96
CA VAL A 9 -22.51 8.14 5.73
C VAL A 9 -21.23 7.86 4.94
N VAL A 10 -20.39 8.88 4.76
CA VAL A 10 -19.14 8.77 4.00
C VAL A 10 -18.13 7.89 4.73
N PHE A 11 -18.01 8.04 6.06
CA PHE A 11 -17.10 7.24 6.87
C PHE A 11 -17.54 5.77 6.94
N PHE A 12 -18.84 5.51 7.03
CA PHE A 12 -19.39 4.16 6.90
C PHE A 12 -19.06 3.55 5.53
N ALA A 13 -19.22 4.32 4.45
CA ALA A 13 -18.82 3.88 3.12
C ALA A 13 -17.32 3.57 3.03
N GLN A 14 -16.45 4.39 3.66
CA GLN A 14 -15.02 4.10 3.79
C GLN A 14 -14.76 2.78 4.54
N ILE A 15 -15.39 2.57 5.70
CA ILE A 15 -15.26 1.35 6.50
C ILE A 15 -15.63 0.13 5.64
N PHE A 16 -16.80 0.18 4.99
CA PHE A 16 -17.28 -0.91 4.15
C PHE A 16 -16.36 -1.17 2.93
N LEU A 17 -16.00 -0.12 2.20
CA LEU A 17 -15.20 -0.25 0.99
C LEU A 17 -13.81 -0.82 1.29
N ILE A 18 -13.13 -0.28 2.30
CA ILE A 18 -11.70 -0.54 2.55
C ILE A 18 -11.50 -1.73 3.48
N SER A 19 -12.36 -1.96 4.48
CA SER A 19 -12.19 -3.07 5.44
C SER A 19 -12.98 -4.32 5.09
N TYR A 20 -14.01 -4.21 4.24
CA TYR A 20 -14.82 -5.38 3.84
C TYR A 20 -14.68 -5.69 2.35
N TYR A 21 -15.05 -4.77 1.46
CA TYR A 21 -15.15 -5.05 0.03
C TYR A 21 -13.78 -5.31 -0.62
N LEU A 22 -12.81 -4.42 -0.42
CA LEU A 22 -11.46 -4.53 -0.98
C LEU A 22 -10.73 -5.80 -0.50
N PRO A 23 -10.62 -6.10 0.81
CA PRO A 23 -10.05 -7.34 1.31
C PRO A 23 -10.81 -8.57 0.84
N GLY A 24 -12.14 -8.52 0.81
CA GLY A 24 -12.97 -9.60 0.30
C GLY A 24 -12.66 -9.93 -1.17
N LYS A 25 -12.42 -8.92 -2.01
CA LYS A 25 -12.01 -9.12 -3.40
C LYS A 25 -10.61 -9.75 -3.50
N MET A 26 -9.67 -9.31 -2.68
CA MET A 26 -8.32 -9.89 -2.62
C MET A 26 -8.34 -11.35 -2.14
N LEU A 27 -9.14 -11.67 -1.12
CA LEU A 27 -9.35 -13.03 -0.61
C LEU A 27 -9.89 -13.96 -1.68
N ARG A 28 -10.95 -13.54 -2.40
CA ARG A 28 -11.52 -14.32 -3.51
C ARG A 28 -10.48 -14.60 -4.59
N ARG A 29 -9.68 -13.60 -4.95
CA ARG A 29 -8.57 -13.75 -5.89
C ARG A 29 -7.54 -14.79 -5.43
N MET A 30 -7.05 -14.67 -4.20
CA MET A 30 -6.03 -15.57 -3.67
C MET A 30 -6.55 -17.01 -3.58
N LYS A 31 -7.81 -17.20 -3.15
CA LYS A 31 -8.47 -18.52 -3.15
C LYS A 31 -8.59 -19.10 -4.56
N TYR A 32 -9.08 -18.30 -5.51
CA TYR A 32 -9.20 -18.72 -6.90
C TYR A 32 -7.87 -19.23 -7.46
N VAL A 33 -6.76 -18.53 -7.19
CA VAL A 33 -5.43 -18.97 -7.64
C VAL A 33 -5.03 -20.30 -7.00
N LEU A 34 -5.22 -20.48 -5.68
CA LEU A 34 -4.89 -21.74 -5.00
C LEU A 34 -5.74 -22.93 -5.46
N GLU A 35 -7.03 -22.70 -5.72
CA GLU A 35 -7.97 -23.74 -6.15
C GLU A 35 -7.76 -24.13 -7.62
N THR A 36 -7.45 -23.16 -8.49
CA THR A 36 -7.30 -23.40 -9.94
C THR A 36 -5.89 -23.84 -10.32
N TYR A 37 -4.88 -23.36 -9.61
CA TYR A 37 -3.46 -23.62 -9.89
C TYR A 37 -2.80 -24.26 -8.67
N PRO A 38 -3.15 -25.50 -8.30
CA PRO A 38 -2.64 -26.12 -7.09
C PRO A 38 -1.13 -26.43 -7.19
N PRO A 39 -0.43 -26.59 -6.05
CA PRO A 39 1.01 -26.90 -6.03
C PRO A 39 1.40 -28.16 -6.81
N SER A 40 0.51 -29.16 -6.89
CA SER A 40 0.74 -30.39 -7.64
C SER A 40 0.94 -30.17 -9.15
N GLY A 41 0.32 -29.13 -9.71
CA GLY A 41 0.47 -28.76 -11.12
C GLY A 41 1.41 -27.58 -11.35
N TYR A 42 1.58 -26.71 -10.34
CA TYR A 42 2.23 -25.41 -10.46
C TYR A 42 3.25 -25.16 -9.33
N SER A 43 4.14 -26.12 -9.09
CA SER A 43 5.09 -26.09 -7.95
C SER A 43 5.95 -24.82 -7.88
N LYS A 44 6.35 -24.23 -9.03
CA LYS A 44 7.17 -23.01 -9.08
C LYS A 44 6.46 -21.77 -8.53
N LEU A 45 5.11 -21.79 -8.48
CA LEU A 45 4.30 -20.72 -7.89
C LEU A 45 4.33 -20.76 -6.35
N TYR A 46 4.65 -21.91 -5.75
CA TYR A 46 4.56 -22.15 -4.31
C TYR A 46 5.91 -22.58 -3.72
N PRO A 47 6.81 -21.63 -3.40
CA PRO A 47 8.07 -21.94 -2.71
C PRO A 47 7.91 -22.48 -1.27
N LYS A 48 6.69 -22.66 -0.78
CA LYS A 48 6.36 -23.10 0.58
C LYS A 48 5.23 -24.12 0.56
N PRO A 49 5.04 -24.92 1.62
CA PRO A 49 3.92 -25.85 1.71
C PRO A 49 2.57 -25.12 1.70
N ILE A 50 1.55 -25.78 1.16
CA ILE A 50 0.19 -25.21 1.00
C ILE A 50 -0.40 -24.64 2.30
N GLY A 51 -0.15 -25.30 3.43
CA GLY A 51 -0.63 -24.86 4.74
C GLY A 51 -0.12 -23.48 5.17
N TYR A 52 1.01 -23.02 4.63
CA TYR A 52 1.49 -21.65 4.84
C TYR A 52 0.55 -20.62 4.22
N TYR A 53 0.10 -20.86 2.98
CA TYR A 53 -0.79 -19.97 2.24
C TYR A 53 -2.19 -19.94 2.82
N GLU A 54 -2.71 -21.10 3.23
CA GLU A 54 -4.00 -21.20 3.93
C GLU A 54 -3.99 -20.45 5.27
N LYS A 55 -2.91 -20.58 6.06
CA LYS A 55 -2.72 -19.81 7.29
C LYS A 55 -2.65 -18.31 7.00
N ALA A 56 -1.92 -17.89 5.97
CA ALA A 56 -1.83 -16.48 5.56
C ALA A 56 -3.20 -15.91 5.15
N LEU A 57 -3.99 -16.66 4.39
CA LEU A 57 -5.37 -16.33 4.02
C LEU A 57 -6.28 -16.16 5.23
N ARG A 58 -6.22 -17.11 6.18
CA ARG A 58 -6.99 -17.07 7.42
C ARG A 58 -6.61 -15.84 8.24
N ASN A 59 -5.32 -15.58 8.42
CA ASN A 59 -4.83 -14.41 9.16
C ASN A 59 -5.27 -13.11 8.49
N PHE A 60 -5.14 -13.00 7.17
CA PHE A 60 -5.59 -11.83 6.42
C PHE A 60 -7.09 -11.59 6.60
N LYS A 61 -7.92 -12.64 6.53
CA LYS A 61 -9.36 -12.54 6.80
C LYS A 61 -9.65 -12.08 8.23
N THR A 62 -8.99 -12.67 9.22
CA THR A 62 -9.19 -12.33 10.64
C THR A 62 -8.83 -10.88 10.91
N ILE A 63 -7.64 -10.42 10.47
CA ILE A 63 -7.18 -9.05 10.71
C ILE A 63 -8.16 -8.04 10.08
N ASN A 64 -8.56 -8.24 8.82
CA ASN A 64 -9.52 -7.34 8.17
C ASN A 64 -10.90 -7.35 8.87
N SER A 65 -11.34 -8.49 9.39
CA SER A 65 -12.60 -8.59 10.16
C SER A 65 -12.49 -7.82 11.48
N CYS A 66 -11.36 -7.91 12.18
CA CYS A 66 -11.12 -7.13 13.40
C CYS A 66 -11.11 -5.62 13.12
N ILE A 67 -10.48 -5.19 12.02
CA ILE A 67 -10.44 -3.77 11.61
C ILE A 67 -11.83 -3.26 11.23
N LEU A 68 -12.64 -4.08 10.56
CA LEU A 68 -14.04 -3.75 10.25
C LEU A 68 -14.83 -3.52 11.54
N LEU A 69 -14.76 -4.45 12.50
CA LEU A 69 -15.43 -4.31 13.80
C LEU A 69 -14.94 -3.09 14.57
N LEU A 70 -13.64 -2.82 14.56
CA LEU A 70 -13.06 -1.62 15.16
C LEU A 70 -13.63 -0.35 14.53
N GLY A 71 -13.77 -0.28 13.20
CA GLY A 71 -14.37 0.87 12.51
C GLY A 71 -15.82 1.10 12.89
N LEU A 72 -16.62 0.03 12.94
CA LEU A 72 -18.01 0.11 13.37
C LEU A 72 -18.15 0.54 14.84
N LEU A 73 -17.26 0.05 15.71
CA LEU A 73 -17.20 0.46 17.12
C LEU A 73 -16.83 1.94 17.24
N LEU A 74 -15.80 2.40 16.52
CA LEU A 74 -15.41 3.81 16.48
C LEU A 74 -16.57 4.69 16.04
N MET A 75 -17.25 4.31 14.95
CA MET A 75 -18.42 5.04 14.47
C MET A 75 -19.55 5.09 15.52
N ALA A 76 -19.82 4.00 16.23
CA ALA A 76 -20.82 3.97 17.30
C ALA A 76 -20.44 4.87 18.49
N VAL A 77 -19.17 4.84 18.92
CA VAL A 77 -18.65 5.73 19.97
C VAL A 77 -18.79 7.19 19.54
N MET A 78 -18.37 7.51 18.32
CA MET A 78 -18.50 8.87 17.78
C MET A 78 -19.97 9.31 17.75
N PHE A 79 -20.90 8.43 17.35
CA PHE A 79 -22.32 8.76 17.32
C PHE A 79 -22.90 9.07 18.72
N VAL A 80 -22.47 8.34 19.75
CA VAL A 80 -22.95 8.55 21.14
C VAL A 80 -22.31 9.77 21.82
N TYR A 81 -21.02 10.00 21.57
CA TYR A 81 -20.22 11.00 22.29
C TYR A 81 -19.99 12.30 21.51
N SER A 82 -20.40 12.42 20.24
CA SER A 82 -20.21 13.64 19.46
C SER A 82 -21.08 14.77 19.97
N LYS A 83 -20.51 15.60 20.85
CA LYS A 83 -21.02 16.93 21.21
C LYS A 83 -20.28 18.04 20.43
N GLY A 84 -20.05 17.82 19.14
CA GLY A 84 -19.48 18.82 18.23
C GLY A 84 -17.95 18.88 18.25
N GLY A 85 -17.27 17.74 18.09
CA GLY A 85 -15.80 17.67 18.11
C GLY A 85 -15.19 17.27 16.76
N GLU A 86 -14.13 17.96 16.38
CA GLU A 86 -13.19 17.63 15.30
C GLU A 86 -12.66 16.21 15.49
N TRP A 87 -13.08 15.28 14.62
CA TRP A 87 -12.71 13.88 14.73
C TRP A 87 -11.48 13.56 13.90
N ASP A 88 -10.33 13.73 14.54
CA ASP A 88 -9.00 13.46 14.00
C ASP A 88 -8.64 11.97 13.82
N ILE A 89 -9.64 11.10 13.84
CA ILE A 89 -9.49 9.64 13.83
C ILE A 89 -9.49 9.03 12.43
N VAL A 90 -10.00 9.75 11.42
CA VAL A 90 -10.21 9.21 10.06
C VAL A 90 -8.88 8.74 9.45
N PHE A 91 -7.83 9.56 9.53
CA PHE A 91 -6.52 9.22 9.00
C PHE A 91 -5.85 8.07 9.76
N PRO A 92 -5.70 8.10 11.11
CA PRO A 92 -5.18 6.95 11.86
C PRO A 92 -5.95 5.66 11.59
N TYR A 93 -7.28 5.73 11.49
CA TYR A 93 -8.09 4.56 11.16
C TYR A 93 -7.78 4.05 9.74
N PHE A 94 -7.72 4.92 8.74
CA PHE A 94 -7.34 4.52 7.37
C PHE A 94 -5.96 3.85 7.32
N MET A 95 -4.98 4.34 8.10
CA MET A 95 -3.68 3.68 8.21
C MET A 95 -3.80 2.26 8.71
N ILE A 96 -4.59 2.04 9.77
CA ILE A 96 -4.90 0.70 10.29
C ILE A 96 -5.57 -0.16 9.21
N GLN A 97 -6.52 0.39 8.46
CA GLN A 97 -7.20 -0.31 7.36
C GLN A 97 -6.23 -0.77 6.26
N PHE A 98 -5.14 -0.06 6.04
CA PHE A 98 -4.18 -0.39 4.99
C PHE A 98 -3.12 -1.42 5.42
N ILE A 99 -2.91 -1.62 6.73
CA ILE A 99 -1.92 -2.57 7.29
C ILE A 99 -2.02 -3.97 6.65
N PRO A 100 -3.19 -4.63 6.57
CA PRO A 100 -3.25 -6.00 6.02
C PRO A 100 -2.72 -6.09 4.59
N MET A 101 -2.96 -5.06 3.77
CA MET A 101 -2.48 -5.00 2.39
C MET A 101 -0.96 -4.82 2.35
N LEU A 102 -0.40 -3.98 3.24
CA LEU A 102 1.05 -3.84 3.39
C LEU A 102 1.71 -5.14 3.83
N LEU A 103 1.10 -5.87 4.76
CA LEU A 103 1.61 -7.15 5.22
C LEU A 103 1.66 -8.19 4.10
N LEU A 104 0.64 -8.22 3.23
CA LEU A 104 0.66 -9.07 2.03
C LEU A 104 1.79 -8.68 1.07
N GLU A 105 1.94 -7.38 0.80
CA GLU A 105 2.98 -6.89 -0.11
C GLU A 105 4.39 -7.17 0.43
N ILE A 106 4.65 -6.91 1.72
CA ILE A 106 5.92 -7.25 2.37
C ILE A 106 6.18 -8.75 2.32
N GLY A 107 5.14 -9.57 2.56
CA GLY A 107 5.23 -11.01 2.45
C GLY A 107 5.59 -11.49 1.03
N SER A 108 5.12 -10.79 0.00
CA SER A 108 5.39 -11.11 -1.41
C SER A 108 6.89 -11.03 -1.74
N PHE A 109 7.61 -10.03 -1.21
CA PHE A 109 9.05 -9.88 -1.43
C PHE A 109 9.85 -11.10 -0.96
N ASN A 110 9.46 -11.67 0.18
CA ASN A 110 10.07 -12.89 0.69
C ASN A 110 9.78 -14.09 -0.21
N MET A 111 8.55 -14.21 -0.71
CA MET A 111 8.20 -15.27 -1.66
C MET A 111 9.00 -15.13 -2.95
N TYR A 112 9.13 -13.92 -3.49
CA TYR A 112 9.97 -13.66 -4.67
C TYR A 112 11.44 -14.00 -4.42
N LYS A 113 11.97 -13.74 -3.22
CA LYS A 113 13.33 -14.14 -2.83
C LYS A 113 13.49 -15.66 -2.86
N LEU A 114 12.53 -16.41 -2.33
CA LEU A 114 12.56 -17.88 -2.34
C LEU A 114 12.44 -18.44 -3.76
N MET A 115 11.52 -17.91 -4.58
CA MET A 115 11.41 -18.29 -5.99
C MET A 115 12.71 -18.07 -6.76
N ARG A 116 13.42 -16.95 -6.51
CA ARG A 116 14.72 -16.68 -7.13
C ARG A 116 15.81 -17.66 -6.70
N LYS A 117 15.78 -18.16 -5.46
CA LYS A 117 16.73 -19.18 -4.98
C LYS A 117 16.45 -20.55 -5.62
N ALA A 118 15.18 -20.88 -5.83
CA ALA A 118 14.77 -22.12 -6.48
C ALA A 118 14.98 -22.10 -8.00
N SER A 119 15.03 -20.91 -8.62
CA SER A 119 15.21 -20.75 -10.06
C SER A 119 16.65 -21.02 -10.49
N THR A 120 16.85 -22.07 -11.28
CA THR A 120 18.17 -22.45 -11.83
C THR A 120 18.55 -21.71 -13.12
N THR A 121 17.57 -21.11 -13.83
CA THR A 121 17.79 -20.48 -15.13
C THR A 121 17.44 -19.00 -15.12
N ARG A 122 18.40 -18.14 -15.48
CA ARG A 122 18.15 -16.70 -15.65
C ARG A 122 17.87 -16.41 -17.12
N LYS A 123 16.59 -16.36 -17.50
CA LYS A 123 16.19 -15.89 -18.83
C LYS A 123 16.20 -14.35 -18.83
N ALA A 124 17.00 -13.77 -19.73
CA ALA A 124 17.07 -12.33 -19.92
C ALA A 124 16.50 -11.99 -21.30
N GLU A 125 15.24 -11.56 -21.33
CA GLU A 125 14.64 -10.96 -22.52
C GLU A 125 14.96 -9.47 -22.52
N LEU A 126 15.74 -9.03 -23.51
CA LEU A 126 16.18 -7.66 -23.66
C LEU A 126 15.18 -6.89 -24.51
N HIS A 127 14.24 -6.23 -23.83
CA HIS A 127 13.42 -5.18 -24.45
C HIS A 127 13.75 -3.83 -23.82
N PRO A 128 13.97 -2.77 -24.63
CA PRO A 128 14.01 -1.40 -24.13
C PRO A 128 12.73 -1.12 -23.34
N ARG A 129 12.87 -0.52 -22.16
CA ARG A 129 11.75 -0.12 -21.31
C ARG A 129 11.79 1.39 -21.18
N ARG A 130 10.99 2.11 -21.96
CA ARG A 130 10.89 3.58 -21.83
C ARG A 130 9.64 3.92 -21.05
N LEU A 131 9.68 5.00 -20.27
CA LEU A 131 8.53 5.46 -19.48
C LEU A 131 7.27 5.67 -20.35
N LEU A 132 7.46 6.24 -21.54
CA LEU A 132 6.38 6.55 -22.49
C LEU A 132 5.77 5.31 -23.15
N ASP A 133 6.39 4.13 -23.01
CA ASP A 133 5.80 2.86 -23.47
C ASP A 133 4.66 2.40 -22.53
N PHE A 134 4.63 2.90 -21.29
CA PHE A 134 3.69 2.51 -20.24
C PHE A 134 2.69 3.62 -19.88
N ILE A 135 3.03 4.88 -20.13
CA ILE A 135 2.21 6.03 -19.76
C ILE A 135 2.08 6.94 -20.96
N SER A 136 0.84 7.33 -21.28
CA SER A 136 0.60 8.29 -22.35
C SER A 136 1.23 9.65 -21.99
N PRO A 137 1.91 10.32 -22.94
CA PRO A 137 2.46 11.66 -22.72
C PRO A 137 1.40 12.66 -22.24
N ARG A 138 0.15 12.47 -22.66
CA ARG A 138 -1.00 13.29 -22.25
C ARG A 138 -1.27 13.18 -20.74
N LEU A 139 -1.16 11.99 -20.16
CA LEU A 139 -1.41 11.80 -18.73
C LEU A 139 -0.28 12.40 -17.89
N ILE A 140 0.97 12.30 -18.36
CA ILE A 140 2.12 12.97 -17.73
C ILE A 140 1.95 14.50 -17.82
N GLY A 141 1.60 15.01 -19.01
CA GLY A 141 1.32 16.43 -19.22
C GLY A 141 0.22 16.96 -18.30
N LEU A 142 -0.85 16.19 -18.10
CA LEU A 142 -1.90 16.51 -17.13
C LEU A 142 -1.38 16.58 -15.70
N ALA A 143 -0.55 15.61 -15.27
CA ALA A 143 0.02 15.61 -13.92
C ALA A 143 0.93 16.82 -13.68
N VAL A 144 1.76 17.17 -14.67
CA VAL A 144 2.60 18.38 -14.64
C VAL A 144 1.74 19.63 -14.57
N LEU A 145 0.68 19.73 -15.38
CA LEU A 145 -0.22 20.88 -15.38
C LEU A 145 -0.91 21.05 -14.02
N VAL A 146 -1.43 19.97 -13.43
CA VAL A 146 -2.06 19.99 -12.10
C VAL A 146 -1.06 20.42 -11.03
N TYR A 147 0.19 19.96 -11.12
CA TYR A 147 1.25 20.35 -10.19
C TYR A 147 1.66 21.82 -10.33
N LEU A 148 1.78 22.34 -11.56
CA LEU A 148 2.02 23.77 -11.80
C LEU A 148 0.86 24.63 -11.31
N ALA A 149 -0.38 24.18 -11.51
CA ALA A 149 -1.56 24.84 -10.97
C ALA A 149 -1.54 24.87 -9.43
N PHE A 150 -1.09 23.78 -8.78
CA PHE A 150 -0.88 23.75 -7.33
C PHE A 150 0.18 24.76 -6.87
N ILE A 151 1.31 24.86 -7.56
CA ILE A 151 2.34 25.87 -7.23
C ILE A 151 1.77 27.29 -7.36
N ALA A 152 1.09 27.59 -8.46
CA ALA A 152 0.45 28.89 -8.67
C ALA A 152 -0.60 29.18 -7.59
N PHE A 153 -1.41 28.18 -7.22
CA PHE A 153 -2.37 28.26 -6.13
C PHE A 153 -1.68 28.58 -4.79
N VAL A 154 -0.57 27.92 -4.45
CA VAL A 154 0.16 28.21 -3.21
C VAL A 154 0.72 29.64 -3.20
N VAL A 155 1.29 30.09 -4.33
CA VAL A 155 1.81 31.47 -4.47
C VAL A 155 0.68 32.50 -4.27
N TYR A 156 -0.50 32.22 -4.83
CA TYR A 156 -1.69 33.05 -4.64
C TYR A 156 -2.15 33.06 -3.17
N MET A 157 -2.33 31.90 -2.56
CA MET A 157 -2.83 31.77 -1.17
C MET A 157 -1.89 32.45 -0.15
N ARG A 158 -0.60 32.54 -0.43
CA ARG A 158 0.37 33.22 0.43
C ARG A 158 0.09 34.71 0.61
N GLN A 159 -0.61 35.35 -0.34
CA GLN A 159 -0.93 36.79 -0.27
C GLN A 159 -1.91 37.15 0.85
N PHE A 160 -2.62 36.16 1.40
CA PHE A 160 -3.65 36.36 2.42
C PHE A 160 -3.14 36.18 3.86
N GLU A 161 -1.84 35.91 4.05
CA GLU A 161 -1.18 35.81 5.37
C GLU A 161 -1.87 34.89 6.40
N TYR A 162 -2.48 33.79 5.95
CA TYR A 162 -3.11 32.80 6.84
C TYR A 162 -2.08 32.19 7.81
N PRO A 163 -2.26 32.26 9.15
CA PRO A 163 -1.28 31.77 10.12
C PRO A 163 -1.01 30.26 10.07
N TRP A 164 -1.99 29.48 9.62
CA TRP A 164 -1.92 28.02 9.49
C TRP A 164 -1.35 27.55 8.15
N PHE A 165 -1.12 28.47 7.20
CA PHE A 165 -0.75 28.13 5.84
C PHE A 165 0.78 28.08 5.69
N GLY A 166 1.34 26.88 5.56
CA GLY A 166 2.79 26.65 5.42
C GLY A 166 3.45 27.24 4.14
N GLY A 167 2.69 27.89 3.25
CA GLY A 167 3.24 28.54 2.06
C GLY A 167 4.07 27.58 1.20
N TYR A 168 5.35 27.89 0.96
CA TYR A 168 6.24 27.06 0.15
C TYR A 168 6.56 25.69 0.77
N GLU A 169 6.33 25.49 2.06
CA GLU A 169 6.45 24.17 2.70
C GLU A 169 5.48 23.17 2.05
N ASN A 170 4.25 23.61 1.74
CA ASN A 170 3.27 22.79 1.02
C ASN A 170 3.79 22.36 -0.37
N VAL A 171 4.52 23.23 -1.06
CA VAL A 171 5.18 22.90 -2.35
C VAL A 171 6.29 21.88 -2.14
N ALA A 172 7.15 22.08 -1.13
CA ALA A 172 8.23 21.14 -0.83
C ALA A 172 7.71 19.74 -0.50
N VAL A 173 6.69 19.65 0.36
CA VAL A 173 6.07 18.39 0.76
C VAL A 173 5.40 17.69 -0.44
N MET A 174 4.63 18.43 -1.25
CA MET A 174 3.99 17.88 -2.45
C MET A 174 5.02 17.46 -3.51
N THR A 175 6.11 18.22 -3.67
CA THR A 175 7.25 17.83 -4.53
C THR A 175 7.82 16.50 -4.06
N GLY A 176 8.14 16.39 -2.78
CA GLY A 176 8.71 15.19 -2.17
C GLY A 176 7.83 13.96 -2.40
N MET A 177 6.52 14.09 -2.19
CA MET A 177 5.56 13.02 -2.45
C MET A 177 5.52 12.61 -3.93
N ASN A 178 5.46 13.57 -4.86
CA ASN A 178 5.43 13.27 -6.29
C ASN A 178 6.75 12.64 -6.78
N LEU A 179 7.90 13.10 -6.28
CA LEU A 179 9.19 12.49 -6.57
C LEU A 179 9.30 11.09 -5.97
N PHE A 180 8.76 10.86 -4.78
CA PHE A 180 8.71 9.53 -4.17
C PHE A 180 7.89 8.54 -5.00
N LEU A 181 6.68 8.94 -5.44
CA LEU A 181 5.86 8.13 -6.35
C LEU A 181 6.55 7.87 -7.69
N ALA A 182 7.20 8.89 -8.27
CA ALA A 182 8.01 8.75 -9.48
C ALA A 182 9.18 7.78 -9.26
N GLY A 183 9.86 7.84 -8.12
CA GLY A 183 10.93 6.92 -7.74
C GLY A 183 10.47 5.47 -7.67
N ILE A 184 9.32 5.19 -7.04
CA ILE A 184 8.73 3.85 -6.99
C ILE A 184 8.40 3.34 -8.40
N LEU A 185 7.85 4.21 -9.24
CA LEU A 185 7.53 3.88 -10.63
C LEU A 185 8.80 3.57 -11.44
N LEU A 186 9.83 4.40 -11.36
CA LEU A 186 11.11 4.17 -12.03
C LEU A 186 11.77 2.88 -11.53
N TRP A 187 11.68 2.58 -10.23
CA TRP A 187 12.13 1.32 -9.68
C TRP A 187 11.39 0.13 -10.30
N ASN A 188 10.07 0.21 -10.49
CA ASN A 188 9.30 -0.87 -11.13
C ASN A 188 9.64 -1.05 -12.62
N ILE A 189 9.82 0.07 -13.34
CA ILE A 189 10.16 0.06 -14.77
C ILE A 189 11.57 -0.48 -14.98
N TYR A 190 12.58 0.07 -14.30
CA TYR A 190 13.99 -0.22 -14.57
C TYR A 190 14.59 -1.30 -13.66
N GLY A 191 13.97 -1.53 -12.50
CA GLY A 191 14.45 -2.48 -11.51
C GLY A 191 14.46 -3.93 -11.99
N LYS A 192 15.07 -4.76 -11.13
CA LYS A 192 15.19 -6.20 -11.34
C LYS A 192 13.81 -6.85 -11.29
N LYS A 193 13.58 -7.81 -12.18
CA LYS A 193 12.39 -8.66 -12.17
C LYS A 193 12.30 -9.38 -10.81
N GLN A 194 11.18 -9.21 -10.11
CA GLN A 194 11.02 -9.77 -8.77
C GLN A 194 10.72 -11.26 -8.84
N ASP A 195 9.69 -11.64 -9.59
CA ASP A 195 9.33 -13.02 -9.90
C ASP A 195 10.21 -13.54 -11.05
N PRO A 196 11.05 -14.57 -10.85
CA PRO A 196 11.91 -15.08 -11.90
C PRO A 196 11.13 -15.75 -13.05
N TYR A 197 9.95 -16.31 -12.78
CA TYR A 197 9.18 -17.12 -13.74
C TYR A 197 8.17 -16.29 -14.54
N GLN A 198 7.66 -15.18 -14.00
CA GLN A 198 6.64 -14.31 -14.61
C GLN A 198 6.89 -14.03 -16.12
N ALA A 199 5.89 -14.22 -16.98
CA ALA A 199 6.03 -13.91 -18.41
C ALA A 199 6.36 -12.42 -18.65
N TYR A 200 7.08 -12.11 -19.73
CA TYR A 200 7.42 -10.72 -20.06
C TYR A 200 6.18 -9.85 -20.30
N GLU A 201 5.17 -10.38 -21.01
CA GLU A 201 3.91 -9.68 -21.26
C GLU A 201 3.10 -9.42 -19.99
N ASP A 202 3.16 -10.34 -19.01
CA ASP A 202 2.55 -10.13 -17.68
C ASP A 202 3.24 -8.99 -16.94
N ARG A 203 4.57 -8.99 -16.94
CA ARG A 203 5.35 -7.93 -16.33
C ARG A 203 5.07 -6.58 -16.99
N LYS A 204 5.05 -6.53 -18.32
CA LYS A 204 4.78 -5.32 -19.09
C LYS A 204 3.40 -4.75 -18.76
N ARG A 205 2.37 -5.59 -18.72
CA ARG A 205 1.00 -5.19 -18.33
C ARG A 205 0.93 -4.74 -16.88
N HIS A 206 1.60 -5.43 -15.95
CA HIS A 206 1.69 -5.00 -14.57
C HIS A 206 2.25 -3.58 -14.48
N ILE A 207 3.41 -3.34 -15.11
CA ILE A 207 4.07 -2.03 -15.11
C ILE A 207 3.15 -0.96 -15.73
N ASP A 208 2.49 -1.24 -16.85
CA ASP A 208 1.53 -0.32 -17.48
C ASP A 208 0.39 0.11 -16.53
N HIS A 209 -0.24 -0.84 -15.84
CA HIS A 209 -1.31 -0.55 -14.90
C HIS A 209 -0.78 0.21 -13.67
N PHE A 210 0.35 -0.24 -13.12
CA PHE A 210 0.99 0.38 -11.97
C PHE A 210 1.40 1.84 -12.27
N ALA A 211 1.95 2.07 -13.45
CA ALA A 211 2.37 3.39 -13.92
C ALA A 211 1.20 4.38 -14.00
N LYS A 212 0.08 3.96 -14.60
CA LYS A 212 -1.16 4.75 -14.64
C LYS A 212 -1.67 5.05 -13.23
N GLN A 213 -1.66 4.06 -12.34
CA GLN A 213 -2.09 4.25 -10.95
C GLN A 213 -1.23 5.27 -10.20
N MET A 214 0.10 5.19 -10.30
CA MET A 214 1.01 6.16 -9.65
C MET A 214 0.72 7.60 -10.11
N VAL A 215 0.47 7.81 -11.40
CA VAL A 215 0.12 9.14 -11.92
C VAL A 215 -1.25 9.59 -11.45
N PHE A 216 -2.26 8.71 -11.43
CA PHE A 216 -3.57 9.04 -10.86
C PHE A 216 -3.48 9.41 -9.38
N VAL A 217 -2.71 8.66 -8.59
CA VAL A 217 -2.49 8.96 -7.16
C VAL A 217 -1.79 10.30 -6.98
N SER A 218 -0.76 10.59 -7.78
CA SER A 218 -0.06 11.89 -7.78
C SER A 218 -1.00 13.07 -8.07
N ILE A 219 -1.82 12.97 -9.12
CA ILE A 219 -2.85 13.98 -9.46
C ILE A 219 -3.85 14.12 -8.31
N SER A 220 -4.35 13.00 -7.79
CA SER A 220 -5.40 13.00 -6.76
C SER A 220 -4.89 13.61 -5.45
N ALA A 221 -3.65 13.28 -5.05
CA ALA A 221 -3.01 13.82 -3.86
C ALA A 221 -2.75 15.33 -3.99
N THR A 222 -2.33 15.78 -5.17
CA THR A 222 -2.13 17.21 -5.45
C THR A 222 -3.43 17.99 -5.37
N LEU A 223 -4.51 17.47 -5.98
CA LEU A 223 -5.84 18.08 -5.91
C LEU A 223 -6.41 18.08 -4.49
N PHE A 224 -6.23 16.97 -3.76
CA PHE A 224 -6.63 16.88 -2.36
C PHE A 224 -5.94 17.95 -1.51
N GLY A 225 -4.64 18.19 -1.71
CA GLY A 225 -3.93 19.29 -1.05
C GLY A 225 -4.52 20.68 -1.32
N ILE A 226 -4.96 20.95 -2.55
CA ILE A 226 -5.68 22.20 -2.88
C ILE A 226 -6.99 22.27 -2.09
N ILE A 227 -7.81 21.21 -2.16
CA ILE A 227 -9.12 21.15 -1.52
C ILE A 227 -8.99 21.41 -0.01
N GLN A 228 -7.99 20.81 0.64
CA GLN A 228 -7.70 20.98 2.06
C GLN A 228 -7.44 22.45 2.42
N VAL A 229 -6.56 23.12 1.66
CA VAL A 229 -6.28 24.55 1.88
C VAL A 229 -7.53 25.40 1.62
N VAL A 230 -8.31 25.08 0.59
CA VAL A 230 -9.53 25.82 0.26
C VAL A 230 -10.56 25.71 1.38
N ILE A 231 -10.83 24.50 1.87
CA ILE A 231 -11.81 24.24 2.95
C ILE A 231 -11.47 25.07 4.18
N LYS A 232 -10.19 25.08 4.56
CA LYS A 232 -9.71 25.84 5.72
C LYS A 232 -9.74 27.35 5.51
N ALA A 233 -9.49 27.81 4.28
CA ALA A 233 -9.58 29.23 3.96
C ALA A 233 -11.01 29.80 4.00
N ILE A 234 -12.02 28.95 3.79
CA ILE A 234 -13.44 29.34 3.81
C ILE A 234 -14.18 28.91 5.07
N ASP A 235 -13.45 28.52 6.13
CA ASP A 235 -13.99 28.16 7.44
C ASP A 235 -15.00 26.98 7.38
N LEU A 236 -14.69 25.99 6.52
CA LEU A 236 -15.48 24.75 6.37
C LEU A 236 -14.76 23.54 6.97
N ASP A 237 -13.92 23.76 7.98
CA ASP A 237 -13.07 22.73 8.61
C ASP A 237 -13.88 21.53 9.15
N ASP A 238 -15.14 21.72 9.52
CA ASP A 238 -16.07 20.64 9.91
C ASP A 238 -16.21 19.54 8.84
N PHE A 239 -15.95 19.85 7.57
CA PHE A 239 -15.99 18.89 6.47
C PHE A 239 -14.67 18.14 6.24
N ASP A 240 -13.57 18.50 6.90
CA ASP A 240 -12.27 17.85 6.71
C ASP A 240 -12.34 16.32 6.89
N PRO A 241 -12.93 15.77 7.98
CA PRO A 241 -13.04 14.32 8.16
C PRO A 241 -13.80 13.63 7.01
N MET A 242 -14.84 14.28 6.49
CA MET A 242 -15.62 13.76 5.36
C MET A 242 -14.79 13.75 4.07
N ILE A 243 -14.09 14.83 3.78
CA ILE A 243 -13.29 14.99 2.57
C ILE A 243 -12.07 14.06 2.58
N MET A 244 -11.43 13.90 3.75
CA MET A 244 -10.42 12.87 3.98
C MET A 244 -10.96 11.46 3.68
N SER A 245 -12.14 11.13 4.17
CA SER A 245 -12.76 9.82 3.91
C SER A 245 -13.08 9.59 2.44
N LEU A 246 -13.54 10.61 1.71
CA LEU A 246 -13.77 10.52 0.26
C LEU A 246 -12.45 10.30 -0.48
N TYR A 247 -11.39 11.00 -0.08
CA TYR A 247 -10.06 10.83 -0.66
C TYR A 247 -9.52 9.41 -0.46
N PHE A 248 -9.63 8.84 0.74
CA PHE A 248 -9.22 7.45 0.99
C PHE A 248 -10.05 6.43 0.21
N GLN A 249 -11.35 6.67 0.04
CA GLN A 249 -12.19 5.85 -0.83
C GLN A 249 -11.72 5.91 -2.29
N LEU A 250 -11.37 7.10 -2.79
CA LEU A 250 -10.81 7.27 -4.13
C LEU A 250 -9.52 6.45 -4.30
N ILE A 251 -8.60 6.51 -3.34
CA ILE A 251 -7.37 5.68 -3.36
C ILE A 251 -7.75 4.20 -3.43
N ALA A 252 -8.67 3.74 -2.57
CA ALA A 252 -9.09 2.34 -2.56
C ALA A 252 -9.72 1.88 -3.90
N VAL A 253 -10.52 2.74 -4.55
CA VAL A 253 -11.09 2.48 -5.88
C VAL A 253 -10.00 2.38 -6.94
N ILE A 254 -8.99 3.25 -6.89
CA ILE A 254 -7.83 3.16 -7.79
C ILE A 254 -7.09 1.84 -7.55
N SER A 255 -6.88 1.44 -6.29
CA SER A 255 -6.23 0.17 -5.92
C SER A 255 -7.00 -1.06 -6.40
N LEU A 256 -8.34 -1.03 -6.37
CA LEU A 256 -9.19 -2.14 -6.85
C LEU A 256 -8.95 -2.50 -8.32
N ARG A 257 -8.49 -1.54 -9.14
CA ARG A 257 -8.18 -1.78 -10.55
C ARG A 257 -6.92 -2.65 -10.74
N ALA A 258 -5.99 -2.66 -9.78
CA ALA A 258 -4.78 -3.51 -9.82
C ALA A 258 -5.07 -5.01 -9.56
N ILE A 259 -6.26 -5.34 -9.04
CA ILE A 259 -6.57 -6.71 -8.56
C ILE A 259 -7.04 -7.63 -9.71
N ARG A 260 -7.08 -7.16 -10.97
CA ARG A 260 -7.51 -7.99 -12.11
C ARG A 260 -6.49 -9.10 -12.39
N ILE A 261 -6.95 -10.36 -12.36
CA ILE A 261 -6.17 -11.56 -12.70
C ILE A 261 -6.26 -11.86 -14.19
N ASP A 262 -7.31 -11.32 -14.83
CA ASP A 262 -7.67 -11.63 -16.20
C ASP A 262 -6.44 -11.44 -17.09
N LYS A 263 -5.99 -12.56 -17.66
CA LYS A 263 -4.86 -12.71 -18.59
C LYS A 263 -3.46 -12.97 -18.00
N ILE A 264 -3.28 -13.25 -16.71
CA ILE A 264 -1.97 -13.74 -16.20
C ILE A 264 -1.69 -15.12 -16.79
N ASP A 265 -0.48 -15.35 -17.31
CA ASP A 265 -0.04 -16.65 -17.80
C ASP A 265 0.52 -17.47 -16.64
N PHE A 266 -0.26 -18.44 -16.17
CA PHE A 266 0.16 -19.33 -15.08
C PHE A 266 0.98 -20.52 -15.58
N GLU A 267 1.05 -20.79 -16.89
CA GLU A 267 1.74 -21.96 -17.44
C GLU A 267 3.25 -21.92 -17.19
N VAL A 268 3.82 -20.71 -17.08
CA VAL A 268 5.24 -20.50 -16.73
C VAL A 268 5.63 -21.06 -15.36
N TYR A 269 4.65 -21.38 -14.51
CA TYR A 269 4.86 -21.94 -13.17
C TYR A 269 4.73 -23.47 -13.09
N LYS A 270 4.42 -24.16 -14.18
CA LYS A 270 4.41 -25.63 -14.21
C LYS A 270 5.82 -26.19 -13.99
N SER A 271 5.94 -27.25 -13.20
CA SER A 271 7.18 -28.03 -13.05
C SER A 271 7.48 -28.73 -14.38
N ASP A 272 8.76 -28.83 -14.75
CA ASP A 272 9.15 -29.81 -15.78
C ASP A 272 9.13 -31.21 -15.15
N PRO A 273 8.68 -32.27 -15.85
CA PRO A 273 8.62 -33.64 -15.33
C PRO A 273 10.00 -34.21 -14.90
N SER A 274 11.11 -33.53 -15.21
CA SER A 274 12.46 -33.89 -14.77
C SER A 274 12.87 -33.33 -13.40
N GLN A 275 11.98 -32.62 -12.68
CA GLN A 275 12.29 -31.95 -11.41
C GLN A 275 11.63 -32.54 -10.16
N GLU A 276 10.85 -33.63 -10.27
CA GLU A 276 10.19 -34.30 -9.13
C GLU A 276 11.19 -34.76 -8.03
N SER A 277 12.46 -35.01 -8.36
CA SER A 277 13.48 -35.39 -7.37
C SER A 277 14.04 -34.22 -6.54
N ASN A 278 13.64 -32.98 -6.82
CA ASN A 278 14.14 -31.77 -6.13
C ASN A 278 13.12 -31.13 -5.17
N GLU A 279 11.88 -31.63 -5.11
CA GLU A 279 10.87 -31.12 -4.16
C GLU A 279 11.34 -31.31 -2.71
N GLU A 280 11.90 -32.46 -2.36
CA GLU A 280 12.50 -32.73 -1.03
C GLU A 280 13.62 -31.75 -0.67
N LYS A 281 14.48 -31.38 -1.64
CA LYS A 281 15.57 -30.41 -1.43
C LYS A 281 15.06 -28.98 -1.25
N SER A 282 13.99 -28.60 -1.95
CA SER A 282 13.39 -27.28 -1.85
C SER A 282 12.71 -27.07 -0.49
N TYR A 283 12.05 -28.11 0.04
CA TYR A 283 11.47 -28.07 1.39
C TYR A 283 12.54 -27.91 2.47
N MET A 284 13.64 -28.67 2.38
CA MET A 284 14.76 -28.61 3.35
C MET A 284 15.49 -27.24 3.35
N ILE A 285 15.74 -26.64 2.18
CA ILE A 285 16.35 -25.30 2.09
C ILE A 285 15.42 -24.21 2.64
N SER A 286 14.10 -24.40 2.54
CA SER A 286 13.10 -23.45 3.02
C SER A 286 13.01 -23.37 4.54
N GLU A 287 13.32 -24.46 5.26
CA GLU A 287 13.39 -24.50 6.73
C GLU A 287 14.68 -23.89 7.26
N GLU A 288 15.83 -24.23 6.66
CA GLU A 288 17.15 -23.74 7.11
C GLU A 288 17.31 -22.22 6.90
N THR A 289 16.80 -21.68 5.78
CA THR A 289 16.86 -20.21 5.54
C THR A 289 15.79 -19.42 6.29
N ALA A 290 14.76 -20.11 6.79
CA ALA A 290 13.71 -19.53 7.59
C ALA A 290 14.22 -19.08 8.97
N GLU A 291 15.24 -19.76 9.51
CA GLU A 291 15.84 -19.51 10.81
C GLU A 291 16.86 -18.36 10.78
N ASN A 292 17.50 -18.12 9.62
CA ASN A 292 18.61 -17.15 9.48
C ASN A 292 18.17 -15.73 9.02
N ASP A 293 16.91 -15.50 8.66
CA ASP A 293 16.44 -14.21 8.08
C ASP A 293 15.94 -13.18 9.13
N LYS A 294 16.42 -13.27 10.39
CA LYS A 294 16.01 -12.37 11.51
C LYS A 294 16.34 -10.88 11.30
N HIS A 295 17.14 -10.51 10.29
CA HIS A 295 17.64 -9.14 10.09
C HIS A 295 17.64 -8.64 8.64
N SER A 296 16.61 -8.92 7.85
CA SER A 296 16.53 -8.39 6.47
C SER A 296 16.39 -6.85 6.43
N PRO A 297 17.26 -6.11 5.72
CA PRO A 297 17.19 -4.65 5.58
C PRO A 297 15.95 -4.13 4.82
N ILE A 298 15.18 -5.02 4.20
CA ILE A 298 14.00 -4.68 3.39
C ILE A 298 12.82 -4.24 4.27
N TYR A 299 12.65 -4.83 5.46
CA TYR A 299 11.60 -4.42 6.41
C TYR A 299 11.82 -2.98 6.89
N LYS A 300 13.10 -2.55 6.98
CA LYS A 300 13.46 -1.18 7.33
C LYS A 300 13.10 -0.20 6.21
N MET A 301 13.28 -0.55 4.92
CA MET A 301 12.93 0.33 3.79
C MET A 301 11.41 0.49 3.56
N VAL A 302 10.62 -0.58 3.72
CA VAL A 302 9.15 -0.49 3.58
C VAL A 302 8.54 0.28 4.76
N GLY A 303 9.03 0.05 5.98
CA GLY A 303 8.68 0.86 7.14
C GLY A 303 9.05 2.35 6.97
N LEU A 304 10.20 2.64 6.35
CA LEU A 304 10.67 4.02 6.10
C LEU A 304 9.85 4.72 5.02
N SER A 305 9.45 4.01 3.96
CA SER A 305 8.59 4.51 2.87
C SER A 305 7.18 4.86 3.35
N PHE A 306 6.63 4.02 4.23
CA PHE A 306 5.34 4.26 4.86
C PHE A 306 5.41 5.35 5.94
N GLY A 307 6.48 5.37 6.75
CA GLY A 307 6.76 6.44 7.70
C GLY A 307 6.92 7.81 7.04
N LEU A 308 7.50 7.87 5.85
CA LEU A 308 7.59 9.10 5.04
C LEU A 308 6.23 9.54 4.50
N SER A 309 5.43 8.60 3.97
CA SER A 309 4.08 8.91 3.46
C SER A 309 3.13 9.33 4.58
N PHE A 310 3.24 8.70 5.75
CA PHE A 310 2.54 9.05 6.99
C PHE A 310 2.98 10.42 7.51
N GLY A 311 4.28 10.69 7.52
CA GLY A 311 4.83 11.97 7.93
C GLY A 311 4.42 13.12 7.01
N ILE A 312 4.32 12.87 5.70
CA ILE A 312 3.84 13.82 4.71
C ILE A 312 2.35 14.15 4.91
N ALA A 313 1.50 13.14 5.13
CA ALA A 313 0.07 13.34 5.34
C ALA A 313 -0.23 14.11 6.65
N LEU A 314 0.51 13.81 7.73
CA LEU A 314 0.42 14.56 8.98
C LEU A 314 0.99 15.99 8.85
N ALA A 315 2.06 16.19 8.07
CA ALA A 315 2.59 17.53 7.81
C ALA A 315 1.58 18.43 7.08
N PHE A 316 0.76 17.88 6.18
CA PHE A 316 -0.33 18.64 5.55
C PHE A 316 -1.45 19.02 6.53
N LYS A 317 -1.73 18.15 7.49
CA LYS A 317 -2.80 18.36 8.47
C LYS A 317 -2.45 19.44 9.50
N GLU A 318 -1.23 19.41 10.02
CA GLU A 318 -0.76 20.29 11.10
C GLU A 318 -0.20 21.64 10.60
N GLY A 319 -0.39 21.98 9.32
CA GLY A 319 0.09 23.25 8.77
C GLY A 319 1.61 23.34 8.62
N ALA A 320 2.27 22.23 8.26
CA ALA A 320 3.65 22.10 7.79
C ALA A 320 4.78 22.83 8.54
N THR A 321 4.58 23.30 9.78
CA THR A 321 5.65 23.97 10.54
C THR A 321 6.90 23.10 10.68
N ILE A 322 8.09 23.71 10.60
CA ILE A 322 9.39 23.01 10.69
C ILE A 322 9.50 22.12 11.94
N SER A 323 8.93 22.56 13.07
CA SER A 323 8.82 21.76 14.29
C SER A 323 7.86 20.57 14.13
N GLY A 324 6.73 20.76 13.46
CA GLY A 324 5.81 19.70 13.05
C GLY A 324 6.47 18.66 12.16
N ILE A 325 7.18 19.07 11.10
CA ILE A 325 7.85 18.13 10.17
C ILE A 325 8.98 17.33 10.85
N ILE A 326 9.75 17.93 11.75
CA ILE A 326 10.82 17.23 12.49
C ILE A 326 10.22 16.26 13.51
N LEU A 327 9.17 16.67 14.23
CA LEU A 327 8.51 15.84 15.24
C LEU A 327 7.70 14.71 14.58
N ILE A 328 7.03 14.97 13.46
CA ILE A 328 6.19 14.03 12.71
C ILE A 328 7.00 13.13 11.77
N GLY A 329 8.11 13.62 11.20
CA GLY A 329 9.09 12.79 10.49
C GLY A 329 9.85 11.86 11.45
N GLY A 330 10.18 12.36 12.65
CA GLY A 330 10.77 11.58 13.74
C GLY A 330 9.81 10.58 14.37
N VAL A 331 8.55 10.96 14.61
CA VAL A 331 7.51 10.09 15.17
C VAL A 331 6.95 9.14 14.12
N GLY A 332 6.80 9.55 12.85
CA GLY A 332 6.40 8.67 11.74
C GLY A 332 7.49 7.66 11.37
N GLY A 333 8.75 8.08 11.36
CA GLY A 333 9.90 7.18 11.27
C GLY A 333 10.03 6.27 12.50
N GLY A 334 9.79 6.81 13.70
CA GLY A 334 9.81 6.10 14.97
C GLY A 334 8.69 5.07 15.12
N ILE A 335 7.45 5.43 14.81
CA ILE A 335 6.28 4.53 14.78
C ILE A 335 6.45 3.49 13.67
N GLY A 336 6.93 3.87 12.48
CA GLY A 336 7.24 2.91 11.42
C GLY A 336 8.30 1.89 11.86
N LEU A 337 9.28 2.31 12.65
CA LEU A 337 10.34 1.46 13.18
C LEU A 337 9.87 0.62 14.39
N ILE A 338 9.05 1.17 15.29
CA ILE A 338 8.45 0.49 16.43
C ILE A 338 7.40 -0.53 15.97
N LEU A 339 6.54 -0.20 15.01
CA LEU A 339 5.62 -1.14 14.39
C LEU A 339 6.38 -2.20 13.60
N GLY A 340 7.48 -1.85 12.93
CA GLY A 340 8.36 -2.82 12.29
C GLY A 340 9.00 -3.81 13.28
N ILE A 341 9.46 -3.32 14.44
CA ILE A 341 10.03 -4.15 15.52
C ILE A 341 8.95 -4.99 16.20
N GLY A 342 7.84 -4.39 16.60
CA GLY A 342 6.70 -5.07 17.25
C GLY A 342 6.09 -6.13 16.33
N PHE A 343 6.02 -5.86 15.03
CA PHE A 343 5.63 -6.84 14.02
C PHE A 343 6.66 -7.99 13.91
N GLY A 344 7.96 -7.69 13.94
CA GLY A 344 9.01 -8.72 13.97
C GLY A 344 8.92 -9.65 15.19
N VAL A 345 8.58 -9.10 16.36
CA VAL A 345 8.35 -9.86 17.60
C VAL A 345 7.05 -10.67 17.55
N TRP A 346 5.97 -10.09 17.02
CA TRP A 346 4.69 -10.82 16.88
C TRP A 346 4.79 -11.97 15.88
N VAL A 347 5.47 -11.77 14.75
CA VAL A 347 5.74 -12.81 13.75
C VAL A 347 6.63 -13.91 14.32
N SER A 348 7.59 -13.59 15.20
CA SER A 348 8.43 -14.61 15.86
C SER A 348 7.65 -15.42 16.90
N HIS A 349 6.74 -14.80 17.66
CA HIS A 349 5.84 -15.49 18.58
C HIS A 349 4.82 -16.40 17.88
N LEU A 350 4.24 -15.97 16.76
CA LEU A 350 3.37 -16.82 15.92
C LEU A 350 4.09 -18.04 15.32
N ARG A 351 5.42 -18.06 15.39
CA ARG A 351 6.30 -19.11 14.85
C ARG A 351 6.80 -20.08 15.92
N GLN A 352 6.97 -19.62 17.16
CA GLN A 352 7.45 -20.44 18.28
C GLN A 352 6.36 -21.29 18.94
N GLY A 353 5.08 -20.95 18.76
CA GLY A 353 3.96 -21.69 19.37
C GLY A 353 3.67 -23.10 18.83
N ASN A 354 4.63 -23.76 18.16
CA ASN A 354 4.43 -25.10 17.58
C ASN A 354 5.61 -26.08 17.81
N SER A 355 6.60 -25.71 18.63
CA SER A 355 7.80 -26.55 18.84
C SER A 355 7.78 -27.38 20.13
N SER A 356 6.66 -27.42 20.86
CA SER A 356 6.52 -28.18 22.11
C SER A 356 5.45 -29.27 22.08
N MET A 357 5.05 -29.73 20.89
CA MET A 357 4.26 -30.95 20.70
C MET A 357 4.75 -31.72 19.47
N ILE A 358 6.02 -32.15 19.50
CA ILE A 358 6.52 -33.35 18.82
C ILE A 358 7.54 -33.98 19.75
#